data_AF-A0A7S2HAS2-F1
#
_entry.id   AF-A0A7S2HAS2-F1
#
_cell.length_a   1.000
_cell.length_b   1.000
_cell.length_c   1.000
_cell.angle_alpha   90.00
_cell.angle_beta   90.00
_cell.angle_gamma   90.00
#
_symmetry.space_group_name_H-M   'P 1'
#
loop_
_entity.id
_entity.type
_entity.pdbx_description
1 polymer ?
#
loop_
_entity_poly.entity_id
_entity_poly.type
_entity_poly.pdbx_seq_one_letter_code
_entity_poly.pdbx_strand_id
1 'polypeptide(L)'
;DMLKGAETAGAQDSSNSSTASRMGDRVMVATSCEGVNTSVLGIPGHGVSQKLAPGAVRFEWGQALIAAQGGRYRLCWCAGHRLDNTPRGCADEEDFIVDAGVLIVSGPAGGQSWMCAASRACSIDGVQGYGFTSVDRVLVKEGSCATGIPVVGLHWASLVDGTTVSENGTLASFDWGSAVVGAPGGLYSVCWCSERPGVEGMEAEPCESPYPHRFVAEAGTLLVKGPRPTHGSWALQFGGPSDDAPVQIMVDTTEPEKGLGHAVLAGTTYGTIENPYTARMRGEAEGLVWNDGRTIDDL
;
A
#
# COMPACT_ATOMS: atom_id res chain seq x y z
N ASP A 1 -59.09 -41.67 -2.32
CA ASP A 1 -59.34 -41.25 -0.93
C ASP A 1 -58.11 -41.53 -0.09
N MET A 2 -57.29 -40.52 0.22
CA MET A 2 -57.44 -39.58 1.37
C MET A 2 -57.12 -40.31 2.69
N LEU A 3 -56.28 -39.88 3.65
CA LEU A 3 -55.47 -38.69 3.90
C LEU A 3 -54.54 -39.02 5.11
N LYS A 4 -53.31 -38.50 5.08
CA LYS A 4 -52.44 -37.98 6.16
C LYS A 4 -52.78 -38.16 7.67
N GLY A 5 -51.72 -38.40 8.46
CA GLY A 5 -51.62 -38.00 9.88
C GLY A 5 -50.20 -38.25 10.44
N ALA A 6 -49.53 -37.17 10.88
CA ALA A 6 -48.19 -37.13 11.46
C ALA A 6 -48.24 -36.98 13.00
N GLU A 7 -47.09 -37.24 13.65
CA GLU A 7 -46.57 -36.72 14.94
C GLU A 7 -46.16 -37.76 16.00
N THR A 8 -44.89 -37.69 16.41
CA THR A 8 -44.32 -37.92 17.76
C THR A 8 -42.83 -37.54 17.67
N ALA A 9 -42.42 -36.36 18.15
CA ALA A 9 -42.10 -35.96 19.52
C ALA A 9 -40.66 -36.33 19.97
N GLY A 10 -39.85 -35.30 20.22
CA GLY A 10 -38.82 -35.30 21.26
C GLY A 10 -37.36 -35.28 20.79
N ALA A 11 -36.68 -34.13 20.98
CA ALA A 11 -35.48 -34.02 21.81
C ALA A 11 -34.99 -32.56 21.82
N GLN A 12 -34.85 -32.02 23.03
CA GLN A 12 -34.17 -30.75 23.31
C GLN A 12 -32.71 -30.84 22.84
N ASP A 13 -32.20 -29.77 22.23
CA ASP A 13 -30.76 -29.50 22.27
C ASP A 13 -30.53 -28.12 22.89
N SER A 14 -29.65 -28.13 23.88
CA SER A 14 -29.30 -27.04 24.76
C SER A 14 -28.08 -26.31 24.21
N SER A 15 -28.30 -25.15 23.60
CA SER A 15 -27.31 -24.07 23.55
C SER A 15 -28.03 -22.73 23.42
N ASN A 16 -28.59 -22.31 24.55
CA ASN A 16 -29.21 -20.99 24.68
C ASN A 16 -28.10 -19.93 24.76
N SER A 17 -27.38 -19.67 23.67
CA SER A 17 -26.73 -18.38 23.44
C SER A 17 -27.65 -17.59 22.51
N SER A 18 -28.66 -16.94 23.07
CA SER A 18 -29.45 -15.98 22.32
C SER A 18 -28.53 -14.82 21.93
N THR A 19 -27.92 -14.88 20.75
CA THR A 19 -27.29 -13.69 20.17
C THR A 19 -28.41 -12.70 19.92
N ALA A 20 -28.42 -11.59 20.67
CA ALA A 20 -29.45 -10.54 20.63
C ALA A 20 -29.55 -9.81 19.27
N SER A 21 -28.70 -10.17 18.30
CA SER A 21 -28.67 -9.58 16.97
C SER A 21 -29.90 -9.99 16.15
N ARG A 22 -30.49 -9.03 15.44
CA ARG A 22 -31.66 -9.19 14.59
C ARG A 22 -31.31 -8.98 13.12
N MET A 23 -32.21 -9.43 12.25
CA MET A 23 -32.14 -9.12 10.82
C MET A 23 -31.93 -7.61 10.61
N GLY A 24 -30.99 -7.25 9.75
CA GLY A 24 -30.71 -5.86 9.41
C GLY A 24 -29.65 -5.19 10.27
N ASP A 25 -29.24 -5.79 11.38
CA ASP A 25 -28.13 -5.29 12.19
C ASP A 25 -26.84 -5.23 11.37
N ARG A 26 -25.96 -4.31 11.73
CA ARG A 26 -24.65 -4.12 11.09
C ARG A 26 -23.58 -3.91 12.13
N VAL A 27 -22.34 -4.22 11.77
CA VAL A 27 -21.15 -3.97 12.59
C VAL A 27 -20.14 -3.18 11.77
N MET A 28 -19.55 -2.18 12.40
CA MET A 28 -18.46 -1.38 11.86
C MET A 28 -17.15 -1.75 12.57
N VAL A 29 -16.08 -1.89 11.79
CA VAL A 29 -14.71 -2.00 12.31
C VAL A 29 -14.18 -0.58 12.52
N ALA A 30 -13.87 -0.24 13.76
CA ALA A 30 -13.42 1.09 14.17
C ALA A 30 -12.28 1.01 15.20
N THR A 31 -11.65 2.15 15.52
CA THR A 31 -10.66 2.24 16.60
C THR A 31 -11.33 2.37 17.98
N SER A 32 -12.50 3.01 18.04
CA SER A 32 -13.38 3.11 19.21
C SER A 32 -14.85 3.07 18.80
N CYS A 33 -15.72 2.68 19.74
CA CYS A 33 -17.18 2.79 19.59
C CYS A 33 -17.78 3.99 20.34
N GLU A 34 -16.92 4.74 21.04
CA GLU A 34 -17.30 5.92 21.80
C GLU A 34 -16.67 7.17 21.16
N GLY A 35 -17.48 8.22 20.95
CA GLY A 35 -17.05 9.50 20.39
C GLY A 35 -17.19 9.59 18.87
N VAL A 36 -16.22 10.24 18.21
CA VAL A 36 -16.14 10.27 16.74
C VAL A 36 -15.56 8.92 16.29
N ASN A 37 -16.45 7.99 15.97
CA ASN A 37 -16.07 6.67 15.50
C ASN A 37 -15.69 6.78 14.03
N THR A 38 -14.45 6.48 13.68
CA THR A 38 -14.01 6.44 12.29
C THR A 38 -13.86 5.00 11.84
N SER A 39 -14.44 4.69 10.68
CA SER A 39 -14.30 3.39 10.04
C SER A 39 -12.84 3.13 9.64
N VAL A 40 -12.40 1.88 9.76
CA VAL A 40 -11.04 1.48 9.38
C VAL A 40 -10.94 1.33 7.87
N LEU A 41 -10.04 2.11 7.26
CA LEU A 41 -9.72 2.03 5.83
C LEU A 41 -9.08 0.68 5.48
N GLY A 42 -9.34 0.20 4.26
CA GLY A 42 -8.81 -1.07 3.77
C GLY A 42 -9.60 -2.30 4.22
N ILE A 43 -10.62 -2.14 5.08
CA ILE A 43 -11.64 -3.17 5.30
C ILE A 43 -12.72 -3.03 4.20
N PRO A 44 -13.12 -4.14 3.53
CA PRO A 44 -14.21 -4.12 2.56
C PRO A 44 -15.50 -3.47 3.10
N GLY A 45 -16.30 -2.86 2.22
CA GLY A 45 -17.51 -2.15 2.64
C GLY A 45 -17.26 -0.89 3.45
N HIS A 46 -16.07 -0.27 3.31
CA HIS A 46 -15.64 0.90 4.09
C HIS A 46 -15.70 0.63 5.60
N GLY A 47 -15.27 -0.55 6.04
CA GLY A 47 -15.31 -0.94 7.45
C GLY A 47 -16.68 -1.36 7.98
N VAL A 48 -17.77 -1.16 7.22
CA VAL A 48 -19.13 -1.52 7.66
C VAL A 48 -19.61 -2.81 7.01
N SER A 49 -20.08 -3.75 7.82
CA SER A 49 -20.57 -5.04 7.37
C SER A 49 -21.80 -4.92 6.48
N GLN A 50 -22.10 -5.95 5.70
CA GLN A 50 -23.42 -6.16 5.12
C GLN A 50 -24.48 -6.30 6.24
N LYS A 51 -25.75 -6.12 5.87
CA LYS A 51 -26.88 -6.33 6.78
C LYS A 51 -26.96 -7.80 7.17
N LEU A 52 -27.13 -8.06 8.47
CA LEU A 52 -27.30 -9.42 8.97
C LEU A 52 -28.54 -10.06 8.34
N ALA A 53 -28.34 -11.22 7.70
CA ALA A 53 -29.42 -11.97 7.08
C ALA A 53 -30.34 -12.62 8.14
N PRO A 54 -31.60 -12.95 7.80
CA PRO A 54 -32.51 -13.63 8.73
C PRO A 54 -31.91 -14.94 9.27
N GLY A 55 -31.82 -15.08 10.59
CA GLY A 55 -31.26 -16.27 11.25
C GLY A 55 -29.74 -16.44 11.13
N ALA A 56 -29.03 -15.48 10.54
CA ALA A 56 -27.58 -15.50 10.48
C ALA A 56 -26.95 -15.07 11.81
N VAL A 57 -25.81 -15.66 12.13
CA VAL A 57 -25.01 -15.34 13.33
C VAL A 57 -23.64 -14.73 12.99
N ARG A 58 -23.40 -14.42 11.71
CA ARG A 58 -22.12 -13.92 11.21
C ARG A 58 -22.31 -12.62 10.42
N PHE A 59 -21.41 -11.68 10.64
CA PHE A 59 -21.31 -10.46 9.84
C PHE A 59 -20.26 -10.64 8.74
N GLU A 60 -20.53 -10.10 7.55
CA GLU A 60 -19.66 -10.21 6.38
C GLU A 60 -19.38 -8.82 5.82
N TRP A 61 -18.15 -8.54 5.39
CA TRP A 61 -17.76 -7.25 4.79
C TRP A 61 -17.64 -7.33 3.27
N GLY A 62 -17.84 -8.52 2.69
CA GLY A 62 -17.68 -8.80 1.26
C GLY A 62 -16.49 -9.70 0.96
N GLN A 63 -16.21 -9.90 -0.33
CA GLN A 63 -15.20 -10.85 -0.83
C GLN A 63 -13.88 -10.17 -1.25
N ALA A 64 -13.78 -8.84 -1.09
CA ALA A 64 -12.58 -8.10 -1.42
C ALA A 64 -11.45 -8.37 -0.40
N LEU A 65 -10.21 -8.17 -0.84
CA LEU A 65 -9.04 -8.27 0.04
C LEU A 65 -9.07 -7.23 1.15
N ILE A 66 -8.63 -7.65 2.33
CA ILE A 66 -8.32 -6.73 3.42
C ILE A 66 -6.97 -6.08 3.14
N ALA A 67 -6.94 -4.76 3.08
CA ALA A 67 -5.74 -3.92 2.96
C ALA A 67 -5.52 -3.05 4.21
N ALA A 68 -6.32 -3.26 5.26
CA ALA A 68 -6.16 -2.58 6.54
C ALA A 68 -4.82 -2.93 7.18
N GLN A 69 -4.31 -2.01 8.00
CA GLN A 69 -3.12 -2.26 8.80
C GLN A 69 -3.39 -3.37 9.83
N GLY A 70 -2.36 -4.11 10.19
CA GLY A 70 -2.43 -5.09 11.26
C GLY A 70 -2.59 -4.38 12.60
N GLY A 71 -3.52 -4.86 13.42
CA GLY A 71 -3.89 -4.15 14.63
C GLY A 71 -5.07 -4.75 15.38
N ARG A 72 -5.31 -4.19 16.56
CA ARG A 72 -6.48 -4.49 17.39
C ARG A 72 -7.52 -3.39 17.19
N TYR A 73 -8.66 -3.77 16.63
CA TYR A 73 -9.79 -2.89 16.35
C TYR A 73 -11.01 -3.26 17.21
N ARG A 74 -11.97 -2.33 17.30
CA ARG A 74 -13.27 -2.54 17.92
C ARG A 74 -14.32 -2.89 16.89
N LEU A 75 -15.24 -3.74 17.28
CA LEU A 75 -16.45 -4.05 16.54
C LEU A 75 -17.60 -3.26 17.14
N CYS A 76 -18.03 -2.23 16.44
CA CYS A 76 -19.09 -1.35 16.89
C CYS A 76 -20.40 -1.75 16.23
N TRP A 77 -21.43 -2.02 17.01
CA TRP A 77 -22.70 -2.54 16.54
C TRP A 77 -23.76 -1.45 16.44
N CYS A 78 -24.60 -1.59 15.41
CA CYS A 78 -25.80 -0.81 15.22
C CYS A 78 -27.00 -1.72 14.98
N ALA A 79 -28.09 -1.46 15.72
CA ALA A 79 -29.36 -2.10 15.53
C ALA A 79 -29.98 -1.72 14.17
N GLY A 80 -30.35 -2.72 13.37
CA GLY A 80 -31.01 -2.55 12.07
C GLY A 80 -32.46 -2.08 12.16
N HIS A 81 -32.93 -1.71 13.35
CA HIS A 81 -34.28 -1.28 13.64
C HIS A 81 -34.28 -0.22 14.74
N ARG A 82 -35.35 0.59 14.77
CA ARG A 82 -35.61 1.56 15.84
C ARG A 82 -36.48 0.94 16.95
N LEU A 83 -36.71 1.69 18.02
CA LEU A 83 -37.55 1.27 19.16
C LEU A 83 -39.00 0.94 18.74
N ASP A 84 -39.50 1.60 17.70
CA ASP A 84 -40.82 1.37 17.10
C ASP A 84 -40.82 0.23 16.05
N ASN A 85 -39.72 -0.53 15.96
CA ASN A 85 -39.51 -1.63 15.03
C ASN A 85 -39.46 -1.20 13.55
N THR A 86 -39.33 0.09 13.25
CA THR A 86 -39.09 0.56 11.88
C THR A 86 -37.65 0.25 11.42
N PRO A 87 -37.41 -0.10 10.15
CA PRO A 87 -36.07 -0.38 9.66
C PRO A 87 -35.12 0.81 9.79
N ARG A 88 -33.87 0.55 10.22
CA ARG A 88 -32.77 1.51 10.25
C ARG A 88 -31.66 1.05 9.31
N GLY A 89 -31.04 2.01 8.63
CA GLY A 89 -29.97 1.74 7.66
C GLY A 89 -28.61 1.45 8.28
N CYS A 90 -28.33 2.00 9.47
CA CYS A 90 -26.98 2.08 10.05
C CYS A 90 -26.02 2.64 8.99
N ALA A 91 -26.29 3.88 8.58
CA ALA A 91 -25.70 4.51 7.40
C ALA A 91 -24.53 5.41 7.78
N ASP A 92 -24.60 6.03 8.96
CA ASP A 92 -23.61 6.98 9.45
C ASP A 92 -22.71 6.29 10.49
N GLU A 93 -21.44 6.70 10.58
CA GLU A 93 -20.49 6.10 11.54
C GLU A 93 -20.95 6.30 13.00
N GLU A 94 -21.68 7.39 13.24
CA GLU A 94 -22.32 7.75 14.53
C GLU A 94 -23.44 6.78 14.93
N ASP A 95 -23.95 5.95 14.01
CA ASP A 95 -24.96 4.94 14.32
C ASP A 95 -24.38 3.76 15.14
N PHE A 96 -23.06 3.57 15.10
CA PHE A 96 -22.36 2.41 15.65
C PHE A 96 -21.75 2.71 17.02
N ILE A 97 -22.59 2.76 18.06
CA ILE A 97 -22.19 3.21 19.40
C ILE A 97 -22.00 2.09 20.43
N VAL A 98 -22.32 0.84 20.09
CA VAL A 98 -22.27 -0.29 21.04
C VAL A 98 -21.02 -1.11 20.78
N ASP A 99 -20.14 -1.24 21.77
CA ASP A 99 -19.00 -2.16 21.69
C ASP A 99 -19.48 -3.61 21.73
N ALA A 100 -19.38 -4.30 20.60
CA ALA A 100 -19.72 -5.70 20.44
C ALA A 100 -18.50 -6.64 20.52
N GLY A 101 -17.29 -6.09 20.63
CA GLY A 101 -16.08 -6.87 20.81
C GLY A 101 -14.86 -6.32 20.09
N VAL A 102 -13.88 -7.21 19.88
CA VAL A 102 -12.57 -6.87 19.34
C VAL A 102 -12.30 -7.70 18.09
N LEU A 103 -11.81 -7.04 17.05
CA LEU A 103 -11.28 -7.69 15.85
C LEU A 103 -9.76 -7.51 15.84
N ILE A 104 -9.02 -8.61 15.70
CA ILE A 104 -7.59 -8.57 15.45
C ILE A 104 -7.38 -8.80 13.95
N VAL A 105 -6.76 -7.83 13.29
CA VAL A 105 -6.33 -7.95 11.91
C VAL A 105 -4.85 -8.34 11.92
N SER A 106 -4.53 -9.51 11.38
CA SER A 106 -3.15 -9.92 11.21
C SER A 106 -2.49 -9.13 10.08
N GLY A 107 -1.23 -8.76 10.28
CA GLY A 107 -0.41 -8.04 9.32
C GLY A 107 0.50 -7.01 9.98
N PRO A 108 1.27 -6.26 9.17
CA PRO A 108 2.13 -5.21 9.66
C PRO A 108 1.33 -4.01 10.20
N ALA A 109 1.84 -3.35 11.23
CA ALA A 109 1.20 -2.17 11.83
C ALA A 109 1.13 -0.93 10.89
N GLY A 110 1.80 -0.97 9.73
CA GLY A 110 1.89 0.15 8.80
C GLY A 110 2.82 1.28 9.27
N GLY A 111 3.07 2.28 8.41
CA GLY A 111 3.82 3.50 8.74
C GLY A 111 5.31 3.30 9.09
N GLN A 112 5.84 2.10 8.90
CA GLN A 112 7.24 1.78 9.16
C GLN A 112 8.13 2.24 8.00
N SER A 113 9.43 2.36 8.25
CA SER A 113 10.38 2.70 7.19
C SER A 113 11.69 1.92 7.33
N TRP A 114 12.21 1.49 6.19
CA TRP A 114 13.49 0.80 6.08
C TRP A 114 14.37 1.47 5.02
N MET A 115 15.63 1.10 5.00
CA MET A 115 16.60 1.71 4.11
C MET A 115 17.52 0.66 3.50
N CYS A 116 17.60 0.66 2.17
CA CYS A 116 18.52 -0.15 1.40
C CYS A 116 19.34 0.72 0.45
N ALA A 117 20.29 0.11 -0.26
CA ALA A 117 21.12 0.80 -1.24
C ALA A 117 21.02 0.10 -2.59
N ALA A 118 20.99 0.90 -3.66
CA ALA A 118 21.05 0.41 -5.03
C ALA A 118 22.30 -0.46 -5.23
N SER A 119 22.15 -1.52 -6.02
CA SER A 119 23.20 -2.49 -6.33
C SER A 119 23.78 -3.24 -5.12
N ARG A 120 23.05 -3.30 -4.00
CA ARG A 120 23.41 -4.11 -2.82
C ARG A 120 22.28 -5.05 -2.44
N ALA A 121 22.61 -6.15 -1.77
CA ALA A 121 21.60 -6.99 -1.11
C ALA A 121 20.85 -6.19 -0.04
N CYS A 122 19.58 -6.52 0.16
CA CYS A 122 18.65 -5.79 1.02
C CYS A 122 17.90 -6.80 1.89
N SER A 123 17.76 -6.46 3.17
CA SER A 123 16.88 -7.11 4.13
C SER A 123 16.06 -6.02 4.83
N ILE A 124 14.84 -6.36 5.24
CA ILE A 124 14.06 -5.53 6.15
C ILE A 124 13.88 -6.28 7.47
N ASP A 125 14.35 -5.66 8.54
CA ASP A 125 14.36 -6.27 9.86
C ASP A 125 13.39 -5.56 10.81
N GLY A 126 12.91 -6.31 11.81
CA GLY A 126 12.11 -5.76 12.90
C GLY A 126 10.78 -5.16 12.45
N VAL A 127 10.15 -5.76 11.43
CA VAL A 127 8.80 -5.41 11.00
C VAL A 127 7.83 -5.70 12.15
N GLN A 128 7.18 -4.65 12.64
CA GLN A 128 6.23 -4.72 13.74
C GLN A 128 4.81 -4.93 13.21
N GLY A 129 4.02 -5.73 13.93
CA GLY A 129 2.67 -6.07 13.53
C GLY A 129 2.02 -7.08 14.45
N TYR A 130 1.01 -7.75 13.93
CA TYR A 130 0.21 -8.73 14.66
C TYR A 130 0.05 -10.00 13.83
N GLY A 131 0.17 -11.16 14.48
CA GLY A 131 -0.18 -12.45 13.87
C GLY A 131 0.67 -12.80 12.64
N PHE A 132 1.94 -12.40 12.62
CA PHE A 132 2.86 -12.82 11.58
C PHE A 132 3.06 -14.33 11.57
N THR A 133 3.27 -14.88 10.38
CA THR A 133 3.54 -16.30 10.16
C THR A 133 4.75 -16.50 9.27
N SER A 134 5.38 -17.67 9.33
CA SER A 134 6.54 -18.00 8.47
C SER A 134 6.19 -18.10 6.97
N VAL A 135 4.90 -18.07 6.61
CA VAL A 135 4.42 -18.06 5.22
C VAL A 135 4.12 -16.66 4.71
N ASP A 136 4.20 -15.64 5.56
CA ASP A 136 4.03 -14.24 5.16
C ASP A 136 5.18 -13.79 4.28
N ARG A 137 4.88 -12.93 3.31
CA ARG A 137 5.86 -12.42 2.36
C ARG A 137 5.68 -10.95 2.12
N VAL A 138 6.75 -10.31 1.68
CA VAL A 138 6.75 -8.90 1.26
C VAL A 138 7.23 -8.74 -0.17
N LEU A 139 6.67 -7.75 -0.86
CA LEU A 139 7.01 -7.35 -2.21
C LEU A 139 7.20 -5.85 -2.25
N VAL A 140 8.27 -5.37 -2.89
CA VAL A 140 8.54 -3.93 -3.00
C VAL A 140 8.00 -3.40 -4.31
N LYS A 141 7.19 -2.34 -4.25
CA LYS A 141 6.56 -1.72 -5.41
C LYS A 141 6.83 -0.22 -5.48
N GLU A 142 6.91 0.29 -6.69
CA GLU A 142 6.80 1.72 -6.96
C GLU A 142 5.32 2.15 -6.93
N GLY A 143 5.03 3.28 -6.27
CA GLY A 143 3.66 3.76 -6.10
C GLY A 143 2.93 3.02 -4.96
N SER A 144 1.67 2.64 -5.18
CA SER A 144 0.82 2.02 -4.15
C SER A 144 0.95 0.49 -4.12
N CYS A 145 0.57 -0.14 -3.01
CA CYS A 145 0.53 -1.61 -2.96
C CYS A 145 -0.55 -2.23 -3.85
N ALA A 146 -1.67 -1.54 -4.06
CA ALA A 146 -2.78 -2.04 -4.86
C ALA A 146 -2.50 -2.04 -6.37
N THR A 147 -1.82 -1.02 -6.89
CA THR A 147 -1.65 -0.78 -8.33
C THR A 147 -0.20 -0.58 -8.77
N GLY A 148 0.74 -0.57 -7.81
CA GLY A 148 2.14 -0.31 -8.06
C GLY A 148 2.85 -1.42 -8.82
N ILE A 149 4.02 -1.07 -9.34
CA ILE A 149 4.83 -1.95 -10.19
C ILE A 149 5.96 -2.54 -9.33
N PRO A 150 6.19 -3.87 -9.35
CA PRO A 150 7.31 -4.48 -8.63
C PRO A 150 8.66 -3.91 -9.06
N VAL A 151 9.51 -3.64 -8.08
CA VAL A 151 10.80 -2.98 -8.28
C VAL A 151 11.86 -3.96 -8.78
N VAL A 152 12.58 -3.63 -9.85
CA VAL A 152 13.66 -4.50 -10.38
C VAL A 152 14.68 -4.85 -9.29
N GLY A 153 15.12 -6.11 -9.26
CA GLY A 153 15.97 -6.64 -8.18
C GLY A 153 15.24 -7.04 -6.89
N LEU A 154 14.07 -6.46 -6.59
CA LEU A 154 13.16 -6.83 -5.50
C LEU A 154 11.73 -7.14 -6.01
N HIS A 155 11.64 -7.60 -7.25
CA HIS A 155 10.38 -7.74 -8.01
C HIS A 155 9.65 -9.05 -7.71
N TRP A 156 10.28 -9.88 -6.89
CA TRP A 156 9.77 -11.14 -6.39
C TRP A 156 9.55 -11.02 -4.86
N ALA A 157 8.67 -11.85 -4.34
CA ALA A 157 8.32 -11.86 -2.92
C ALA A 157 9.50 -12.36 -2.07
N SER A 158 9.75 -11.81 -0.89
CA SER A 158 10.87 -12.23 -0.01
C SER A 158 11.06 -13.75 0.09
N LEU A 159 12.28 -14.23 0.32
CA LEU A 159 12.54 -15.67 0.31
C LEU A 159 11.76 -16.40 1.41
N VAL A 160 11.36 -17.64 1.11
CA VAL A 160 10.77 -18.56 2.09
C VAL A 160 11.70 -18.72 3.29
N ASP A 161 12.96 -19.08 3.03
CA ASP A 161 13.99 -19.24 4.06
C ASP A 161 14.54 -17.89 4.59
N GLY A 162 14.14 -16.78 3.96
CA GLY A 162 14.51 -15.42 4.36
C GLY A 162 13.49 -14.76 5.30
N THR A 163 12.44 -15.49 5.70
CA THR A 163 11.41 -14.98 6.60
C THR A 163 11.64 -15.52 8.00
N THR A 164 11.87 -14.63 8.97
CA THR A 164 11.95 -15.01 10.39
C THR A 164 10.86 -14.30 11.16
N VAL A 165 10.22 -15.00 12.10
CA VAL A 165 9.10 -14.48 12.89
C VAL A 165 9.36 -14.77 14.37
N SER A 166 9.11 -13.79 15.23
CA SER A 166 9.15 -13.95 16.68
C SER A 166 8.15 -14.98 17.18
N GLU A 167 8.43 -15.65 18.30
CA GLU A 167 7.55 -16.66 18.90
C GLU A 167 6.11 -16.18 19.14
N ASN A 168 5.92 -14.89 19.42
CA ASN A 168 4.59 -14.29 19.65
C ASN A 168 3.94 -13.70 18.38
N GLY A 169 4.57 -13.83 17.20
CA GLY A 169 4.05 -13.32 15.92
C GLY A 169 3.96 -11.79 15.83
N THR A 170 4.72 -11.03 16.63
CA THR A 170 4.65 -9.55 16.65
C THR A 170 5.78 -8.87 15.88
N LEU A 171 6.88 -9.59 15.65
CA LEU A 171 8.04 -9.15 14.88
C LEU A 171 8.32 -10.12 13.75
N ALA A 172 8.66 -9.58 12.59
CA ALA A 172 9.13 -10.34 11.44
C ALA A 172 10.35 -9.67 10.80
N SER A 173 11.23 -10.46 10.19
CA SER A 173 12.24 -9.98 9.25
C SER A 173 12.08 -10.69 7.92
N PHE A 174 12.32 -9.96 6.82
CA PHE A 174 12.21 -10.46 5.46
C PHE A 174 13.49 -10.16 4.68
N ASP A 175 14.00 -11.18 4.00
CA ASP A 175 15.27 -11.13 3.29
C ASP A 175 15.12 -11.57 1.82
N TRP A 176 15.81 -10.88 0.92
CA TRP A 176 15.84 -11.19 -0.52
C TRP A 176 17.12 -11.93 -0.96
N GLY A 177 17.86 -12.49 -0.02
CA GLY A 177 19.09 -13.25 -0.23
C GLY A 177 20.15 -12.45 -0.98
N SER A 178 20.72 -13.06 -2.01
CA SER A 178 21.76 -12.45 -2.84
C SER A 178 21.22 -11.47 -3.90
N ALA A 179 19.90 -11.26 -3.99
CA ALA A 179 19.38 -10.32 -4.97
C ALA A 179 19.76 -8.89 -4.59
N VAL A 180 20.28 -8.19 -5.58
CA VAL A 180 20.68 -6.79 -5.44
C VAL A 180 19.52 -5.88 -5.83
N VAL A 181 19.37 -4.76 -5.11
CA VAL A 181 18.38 -3.75 -5.44
C VAL A 181 18.70 -3.14 -6.81
N GLY A 182 17.91 -3.51 -7.82
CA GLY A 182 17.96 -2.94 -9.17
C GLY A 182 17.12 -1.67 -9.30
N ALA A 183 16.60 -1.17 -8.19
CA ALA A 183 15.91 0.10 -8.10
C ALA A 183 16.91 1.25 -8.07
N PRO A 184 16.55 2.37 -8.70
CA PRO A 184 17.26 3.61 -8.47
C PRO A 184 16.92 4.21 -7.10
N GLY A 185 17.56 5.32 -6.76
CA GLY A 185 17.31 6.02 -5.50
C GLY A 185 15.88 6.57 -5.45
N GLY A 186 15.18 6.35 -4.34
CA GLY A 186 13.76 6.74 -4.24
C GLY A 186 13.06 6.16 -3.01
N LEU A 187 11.78 6.54 -2.87
CA LEU A 187 10.87 5.96 -1.88
C LEU A 187 9.98 4.94 -2.59
N TYR A 188 9.89 3.74 -2.01
CA TYR A 188 9.10 2.63 -2.50
C TYR A 188 8.17 2.12 -1.41
N SER A 189 7.10 1.45 -1.80
CA SER A 189 6.15 0.84 -0.86
C SER A 189 6.53 -0.62 -0.61
N VAL A 190 6.58 -1.00 0.66
CA VAL A 190 6.72 -2.40 1.08
C VAL A 190 5.32 -2.94 1.27
N CYS A 191 4.96 -3.91 0.44
CA CYS A 191 3.63 -4.46 0.37
C CYS A 191 3.63 -5.86 0.94
N TRP A 192 2.62 -6.19 1.73
CA TRP A 192 2.54 -7.44 2.48
C TRP A 192 1.48 -8.38 1.93
N CYS A 193 1.74 -9.67 2.07
CA CYS A 193 0.84 -10.77 1.78
C CYS A 193 0.98 -11.83 2.88
N SER A 194 -0.16 -12.29 3.38
CA SER A 194 -0.27 -13.54 4.15
C SER A 194 -1.01 -14.56 3.30
N GLU A 195 -0.63 -15.82 3.48
CA GLU A 195 -1.36 -16.95 2.90
C GLU A 195 -2.83 -16.87 3.31
N ARG A 196 -3.74 -17.08 2.36
CA ARG A 196 -5.17 -17.18 2.67
C ARG A 196 -5.49 -18.62 3.05
N PRO A 197 -6.18 -18.86 4.18
CA PRO A 197 -6.81 -20.16 4.39
C PRO A 197 -7.74 -20.43 3.21
N GLY A 198 -7.57 -21.58 2.57
CA GLY A 198 -8.46 -22.01 1.49
C GLY A 198 -9.91 -21.93 1.97
N VAL A 199 -10.73 -21.14 1.29
CA VAL A 199 -12.19 -21.20 1.46
C VAL A 199 -12.64 -22.54 0.88
N GLU A 200 -13.62 -23.24 1.47
CA GLU A 200 -14.07 -24.54 0.96
C GLU A 200 -14.22 -24.55 -0.58
N GLY A 201 -13.37 -25.33 -1.26
CA GLY A 201 -13.31 -25.40 -2.73
C GLY A 201 -12.22 -24.57 -3.41
N MET A 202 -11.37 -23.84 -2.68
CA MET A 202 -10.16 -23.18 -3.18
C MET A 202 -8.96 -23.59 -2.32
N GLU A 203 -7.86 -24.00 -2.95
CA GLU A 203 -6.61 -24.29 -2.24
C GLU A 203 -6.03 -22.99 -1.64
N ALA A 204 -5.27 -23.13 -0.55
CA ALA A 204 -4.50 -22.03 -0.01
C ALA A 204 -3.39 -21.69 -1.02
N GLU A 205 -3.38 -20.44 -1.48
CA GLU A 205 -2.44 -20.01 -2.51
C GLU A 205 -1.29 -19.24 -1.85
N PRO A 206 -0.03 -19.68 -2.05
CA PRO A 206 1.12 -19.11 -1.38
C PRO A 206 1.48 -17.73 -1.93
N CYS A 207 2.04 -16.87 -1.08
CA CYS A 207 2.45 -15.50 -1.44
C CYS A 207 3.75 -15.44 -2.27
N GLU A 208 3.86 -16.25 -3.31
CA GLU A 208 5.10 -16.40 -4.11
C GLU A 208 5.10 -15.52 -5.37
N SER A 209 3.93 -15.15 -5.89
CA SER A 209 3.78 -14.39 -7.13
C SER A 209 2.96 -13.10 -6.94
N PRO A 210 3.20 -12.06 -7.77
CA PRO A 210 2.39 -10.84 -7.75
C PRO A 210 0.92 -11.04 -8.19
N TYR A 211 0.61 -12.16 -8.84
CA TYR A 211 -0.70 -12.51 -9.39
C TYR A 211 -0.97 -14.00 -9.14
N PRO A 212 -2.14 -14.39 -8.60
CA PRO A 212 -3.34 -13.59 -8.35
C PRO A 212 -3.34 -12.81 -7.02
N HIS A 213 -2.33 -13.02 -6.17
CA HIS A 213 -2.21 -12.40 -4.84
C HIS A 213 -1.77 -10.95 -4.95
N ARG A 214 -2.72 -10.05 -4.74
CA ARG A 214 -2.39 -8.63 -4.64
C ARG A 214 -1.82 -8.40 -3.25
N PHE A 215 -0.51 -8.19 -3.16
CA PHE A 215 0.15 -7.55 -2.02
C PHE A 215 -0.45 -6.15 -1.84
N VAL A 216 -1.60 -6.04 -1.17
CA VAL A 216 -2.40 -4.80 -1.07
C VAL A 216 -2.22 -4.08 0.26
N ALA A 217 -1.85 -4.80 1.31
CA ALA A 217 -1.62 -4.21 2.62
C ALA A 217 -0.26 -3.52 2.63
N GLU A 218 -0.21 -2.30 3.14
CA GLU A 218 1.01 -1.52 3.24
C GLU A 218 1.74 -1.85 4.56
N ALA A 219 2.93 -2.41 4.45
CA ALA A 219 3.79 -2.64 5.60
C ALA A 219 4.51 -1.36 6.05
N GLY A 220 4.88 -0.54 5.07
CA GLY A 220 5.63 0.70 5.26
C GLY A 220 6.36 1.09 3.98
N THR A 221 7.42 1.88 4.13
CA THR A 221 8.19 2.44 3.03
C THR A 221 9.64 1.95 3.03
N LEU A 222 10.21 1.77 1.84
CA LEU A 222 11.62 1.46 1.65
C LEU A 222 12.30 2.64 0.95
N LEU A 223 13.25 3.26 1.65
CA LEU A 223 14.15 4.25 1.06
C LEU A 223 15.33 3.54 0.40
N VAL A 224 15.45 3.63 -0.91
CA VAL A 224 16.64 3.18 -1.63
C VAL A 224 17.61 4.35 -1.77
N LYS A 225 18.81 4.19 -1.22
CA LYS A 225 19.96 5.07 -1.44
C LYS A 225 20.59 4.73 -2.78
N GLY A 226 20.67 5.69 -3.68
CA GLY A 226 21.26 5.51 -4.99
C GLY A 226 21.03 6.72 -5.88
N PRO A 227 21.50 6.70 -7.13
CA PRO A 227 21.18 7.74 -8.09
C PRO A 227 19.66 7.77 -8.33
N ARG A 228 19.00 8.91 -8.11
CA ARG A 228 17.57 9.05 -8.42
C ARG A 228 17.39 9.18 -9.95
N PRO A 229 16.39 8.53 -10.58
CA PRO A 229 16.12 8.70 -12.02
C PRO A 229 15.23 9.89 -12.30
N THR A 230 14.58 10.45 -11.28
CA THR A 230 13.86 11.70 -11.43
C THR A 230 14.90 12.73 -11.79
N HIS A 231 14.89 13.18 -13.05
CA HIS A 231 15.75 14.23 -13.61
C HIS A 231 16.34 15.10 -12.51
N GLY A 232 17.49 14.69 -11.96
CA GLY A 232 18.33 15.63 -11.24
C GLY A 232 18.76 16.64 -12.29
N SER A 233 18.96 17.90 -11.92
CA SER A 233 19.71 18.80 -12.79
C SER A 233 21.02 18.10 -13.14
N TRP A 234 21.10 17.57 -14.35
CA TRP A 234 22.32 16.99 -14.87
C TRP A 234 22.93 18.06 -15.76
N ALA A 235 24.11 18.54 -15.35
CA ALA A 235 24.97 19.31 -16.21
C ALA A 235 25.89 18.31 -16.93
N LEU A 236 25.82 18.24 -18.25
CA LEU A 236 26.77 17.47 -19.04
C LEU A 236 28.03 18.34 -19.22
N GLN A 237 29.05 18.10 -18.41
CA GLN A 237 30.36 18.73 -18.58
C GLN A 237 31.19 17.90 -19.56
N PHE A 238 31.40 18.42 -20.77
CA PHE A 238 32.45 17.92 -21.65
C PHE A 238 33.74 18.67 -21.32
N GLY A 239 34.63 18.01 -20.57
CA GLY A 239 35.96 18.53 -20.28
C GLY A 239 36.92 17.36 -20.18
N GLY A 240 37.90 17.31 -21.07
CA GLY A 240 39.15 16.60 -20.77
C GLY A 240 39.89 17.31 -19.62
N PRO A 241 41.11 16.88 -19.28
CA PRO A 241 41.93 17.55 -18.27
C PRO A 241 42.41 18.90 -18.80
N SER A 242 41.56 19.92 -18.77
CA SER A 242 41.96 21.32 -18.87
C SER A 242 41.27 22.12 -17.76
N ASP A 243 42.01 23.06 -17.17
CA ASP A 243 41.59 23.91 -16.05
C ASP A 243 40.61 25.03 -16.46
N ASP A 244 39.73 24.79 -17.44
CA ASP A 244 38.86 25.82 -17.99
C ASP A 244 37.52 25.94 -17.24
N ALA A 245 37.19 27.17 -16.82
CA ALA A 245 35.94 27.51 -16.14
C ALA A 245 34.82 27.81 -17.15
N PRO A 246 33.57 27.36 -16.88
CA PRO A 246 32.44 27.61 -17.78
C PRO A 246 32.06 29.09 -17.87
N VAL A 247 31.77 29.58 -19.08
CA VAL A 247 31.52 31.01 -19.36
C VAL A 247 30.02 31.37 -19.38
N GLN A 248 29.11 30.40 -19.56
CA GLN A 248 27.66 30.67 -19.57
C GLN A 248 26.81 29.43 -19.21
N ILE A 249 25.70 29.65 -18.48
CA ILE A 249 24.72 28.63 -18.09
C ILE A 249 23.35 29.05 -18.65
N MET A 250 22.73 28.21 -19.49
CA MET A 250 21.38 28.45 -20.02
C MET A 250 20.39 27.50 -19.37
N VAL A 251 19.20 27.96 -18.96
CA VAL A 251 18.21 27.17 -18.22
C VAL A 251 16.86 27.13 -18.95
N ASP A 252 16.33 25.95 -19.28
CA ASP A 252 14.95 25.72 -19.75
C ASP A 252 14.01 25.80 -18.56
N THR A 253 12.93 26.60 -18.62
CA THR A 253 12.00 26.77 -17.49
C THR A 253 10.59 26.25 -17.79
N THR A 254 10.40 25.45 -18.83
CA THR A 254 9.05 25.02 -19.26
C THR A 254 8.64 23.67 -18.68
N GLU A 255 8.49 23.60 -17.35
CA GLU A 255 7.60 22.60 -16.74
C GLU A 255 6.87 23.16 -15.49
N PRO A 256 5.53 23.08 -15.39
CA PRO A 256 4.76 24.03 -14.57
C PRO A 256 4.69 23.68 -13.08
N GLU A 257 5.17 22.52 -12.64
CA GLU A 257 4.72 21.99 -11.35
C GLU A 257 5.76 22.10 -10.22
N LYS A 258 7.08 22.26 -10.48
CA LYS A 258 8.08 22.36 -9.39
C LYS A 258 9.32 23.21 -9.66
N GLY A 259 9.24 24.31 -10.42
CA GLY A 259 10.32 25.31 -10.45
C GLY A 259 11.73 24.78 -10.77
N LEU A 260 11.82 23.70 -11.54
CA LEU A 260 13.06 23.10 -11.97
C LEU A 260 13.26 23.47 -13.43
N GLY A 261 14.43 24.01 -13.72
CA GLY A 261 14.81 24.25 -15.10
C GLY A 261 16.04 23.44 -15.54
N HIS A 262 16.09 23.06 -16.81
CA HIS A 262 17.20 22.26 -17.36
C HIS A 262 18.37 23.17 -17.74
N ALA A 263 19.55 22.97 -17.16
CA ALA A 263 20.73 23.77 -17.50
C ALA A 263 21.60 23.11 -18.58
N VAL A 264 21.83 23.75 -19.73
CA VAL A 264 22.81 23.31 -20.74
C VAL A 264 24.08 24.17 -20.61
N LEU A 265 25.20 23.51 -20.38
CA LEU A 265 26.55 24.09 -20.42
C LEU A 265 27.18 23.72 -21.77
N ALA A 266 27.42 24.70 -22.63
CA ALA A 266 28.13 24.48 -23.90
C ALA A 266 29.63 24.76 -23.70
N GLY A 267 30.45 23.72 -23.83
CA GLY A 267 31.91 23.78 -23.96
C GLY A 267 32.35 22.93 -25.15
N THR A 268 33.42 23.31 -25.84
CA THR A 268 33.82 22.70 -27.11
C THR A 268 34.63 21.43 -26.92
N THR A 269 34.15 20.29 -27.44
CA THR A 269 35.04 19.23 -27.95
C THR A 269 34.45 18.53 -29.17
N TYR A 270 35.21 18.56 -30.27
CA TYR A 270 35.14 17.75 -31.50
C TYR A 270 33.75 17.49 -32.11
N GLY A 271 33.01 18.58 -32.33
CA GLY A 271 31.84 18.69 -33.20
C GLY A 271 31.33 20.13 -33.12
N THR A 272 31.11 20.79 -34.26
CA THR A 272 30.85 22.24 -34.28
C THR A 272 29.42 22.58 -33.85
N ILE A 273 29.26 22.92 -32.58
CA ILE A 273 28.28 23.92 -32.14
C ILE A 273 29.09 25.19 -31.89
N GLU A 274 29.03 26.13 -32.84
CA GLU A 274 29.95 27.27 -32.91
C GLU A 274 29.60 28.40 -31.93
N ASN A 275 28.35 28.49 -31.45
CA ASN A 275 27.93 29.49 -30.46
C ASN A 275 26.59 29.15 -29.76
N PRO A 276 26.25 29.81 -28.64
CA PRO A 276 24.95 29.64 -27.96
C PRO A 276 23.72 29.93 -28.86
N TYR A 277 23.87 30.82 -29.85
CA TYR A 277 22.79 31.12 -30.80
C TYR A 277 22.41 29.92 -31.68
N THR A 278 23.38 29.10 -32.11
CA THR A 278 23.12 27.92 -32.94
C THR A 278 22.46 26.79 -32.16
N ALA A 279 22.76 26.66 -30.87
CA ALA A 279 22.07 25.73 -29.96
C ALA A 279 20.61 26.14 -29.74
N ARG A 280 20.37 27.43 -29.44
CA ARG A 280 19.03 28.00 -29.28
C ARG A 280 18.16 27.80 -30.52
N MET A 281 18.68 28.15 -31.70
CA MET A 281 17.96 28.05 -32.97
C MET A 281 17.53 26.61 -33.31
N ARG A 282 18.35 25.59 -33.00
CA ARG A 282 17.95 24.18 -33.20
C ARG A 282 16.89 23.74 -32.20
N GLY A 283 17.01 24.15 -30.94
CA GLY A 283 16.01 23.83 -29.92
C GLY A 283 14.64 24.45 -30.22
N GLU A 284 14.61 25.72 -30.64
CA GLU A 284 13.37 26.39 -31.06
C GLU A 284 12.74 25.71 -32.29
N ALA A 285 13.56 25.19 -33.21
CA ALA A 285 13.08 24.44 -34.38
C ALA A 285 12.45 23.07 -34.03
N GLU A 286 12.78 22.51 -32.87
CA GLU A 286 12.18 21.27 -32.33
C GLU A 286 11.03 21.54 -31.33
N GLY A 287 10.63 22.81 -31.17
CA GLY A 287 9.47 23.22 -30.37
C GLY A 287 9.78 23.62 -28.92
N LEU A 288 11.05 23.83 -28.56
CA LEU A 288 11.48 24.29 -27.23
C LEU A 288 11.41 25.82 -27.11
N VAL A 289 11.12 26.34 -25.91
CA VAL A 289 11.07 27.79 -25.63
C VAL A 289 12.21 28.16 -24.65
N TRP A 290 13.06 29.12 -25.04
CA TRP A 290 14.24 29.51 -24.26
C TRP A 290 14.05 30.84 -23.56
N ASN A 291 14.56 30.96 -22.32
CA ASN A 291 14.73 32.23 -21.61
C ASN A 291 16.24 32.50 -21.43
N ASP A 292 16.69 33.72 -21.70
CA ASP A 292 18.10 34.07 -21.52
C ASP A 292 18.48 34.00 -20.03
N GLY A 293 19.55 33.27 -19.72
CA GLY A 293 20.00 33.01 -18.34
C GLY A 293 20.64 34.23 -17.68
N ARG A 294 20.48 34.33 -16.36
CA ARG A 294 21.13 35.32 -15.48
C ARG A 294 22.64 35.11 -15.41
N THR A 295 23.39 36.20 -15.24
CA THR A 295 24.84 36.17 -14.99
C THR A 295 25.14 35.91 -13.51
N ILE A 296 26.37 35.56 -13.16
CA ILE A 296 26.78 35.33 -11.76
C ILE A 296 26.65 36.58 -10.89
N ASP A 297 26.60 37.75 -11.52
CA ASP A 297 26.40 39.06 -10.87
C ASP A 297 24.91 39.35 -10.54
N ASP A 298 23.98 38.50 -11.01
CA ASP A 298 22.53 38.61 -10.78
C ASP A 298 22.01 37.70 -9.62
N LEU A 299 22.94 37.08 -8.86
CA LEU A 299 22.70 36.28 -7.64
C LEU A 299 23.09 37.07 -6.39
#